data_AF-A0A7X7QYL6-F1
#
_entry.id   AF-A0A7X7QYL6-F1
#
_cell.length_a   1.000
_cell.length_b   1.000
_cell.length_c   1.000
_cell.angle_alpha   90.00
_cell.angle_beta   90.00
_cell.angle_gamma   90.00
#
_symmetry.space_group_name_H-M   'P 1'
#
loop_
_entity.id
_entity.type
_entity.pdbx_description
1 polymer ?
#
loop_
_entity_poly.entity_id
_entity_poly.type
_entity_poly.pdbx_seq_one_letter_code
_entity_poly.pdbx_strand_id
1 'polypeptide(L)'
;MTDSEMKWSASWIWHPPTGAPDNFYLYARREFMLDAVPNRARVLVTAGSLYKLYVNGRYVGRGPNPADPSYYYYDVHEVAPLLVPGANVIAAVCYNYGPESKGVIGQNWGRGAFILELHDGRTGKPLVVTDRSWKVVQAPEWDQSSPINCTLYADYKEYFDSRKELCGWMSAGFDDRAWREPDVLGAPPIEPYTRLVEREIPFLDGDRVYPVNAFRESASVTYAWRDDWEVYHEQTLVKGHPHAPKGKCVEVFKTHADFSPGIILDFGRDVTGYPEIVVKTSGGGIIDVLYGEDLRLVRVDRFVLKGGAQVLEPFNRRTFRYMKLLFQETPQRIEIERVSMKMDTYPVEYKGCFSCSDPLLNRIWDVGRYTIHISMLDHFVDCPWRERTIYGGDVYNENLIAHYAFGDPRLNRKTLRQMFAIQHDAGALPPYGPYRGCDSFYPSWAAFLCLAFLDHYDFTGDRAFLDELWPQFVRMIDWT
;
A
#
# COMPACT_ATOMS: atom_id res chain seq x y z
N MET A 1 -10.62 3.54 28.27
CA MET A 1 -9.28 3.75 28.84
C MET A 1 -8.81 5.11 28.36
N THR A 2 -8.40 5.98 29.27
CA THR A 2 -7.87 7.31 28.93
C THR A 2 -6.64 7.15 28.06
N ASP A 3 -6.71 7.68 26.84
CA ASP A 3 -5.67 7.73 25.84
C ASP A 3 -4.48 8.53 26.43
N SER A 4 -3.57 7.86 27.14
CA SER A 4 -2.34 8.50 27.59
C SER A 4 -1.49 8.71 26.36
N GLU A 5 -1.57 9.90 25.75
CA GLU A 5 -0.78 10.25 24.58
C GLU A 5 0.68 9.88 24.82
N MET A 6 1.21 9.05 23.92
CA MET A 6 2.58 8.60 24.00
C MET A 6 3.51 9.81 23.93
N LYS A 7 4.41 9.94 24.92
CA LYS A 7 5.48 10.95 24.88
C LYS A 7 6.66 10.42 24.08
N TRP A 8 6.82 10.94 22.87
CA TRP A 8 7.95 10.65 21.99
C TRP A 8 9.21 11.36 22.50
N SER A 9 10.32 10.61 22.54
CA SER A 9 11.69 11.11 22.68
C SER A 9 12.36 11.37 21.32
N ALA A 10 11.86 10.74 20.25
CA ALA A 10 12.33 10.93 18.89
C ALA A 10 11.83 12.24 18.27
N SER A 11 12.53 12.67 17.22
CA SER A 11 12.11 13.77 16.36
C SER A 11 11.74 13.27 14.98
N TRP A 12 10.81 13.95 14.34
CA TRP A 12 10.56 13.80 12.92
C TRP A 12 11.79 14.25 12.13
N ILE A 13 12.21 13.43 11.16
CA ILE A 13 13.35 13.67 10.30
C ILE A 13 12.96 13.56 8.83
N TRP A 14 13.66 14.29 7.95
CA TRP A 14 13.50 14.14 6.50
C TRP A 14 14.77 14.47 5.70
N HIS A 15 14.68 14.34 4.38
CA HIS A 15 15.77 14.63 3.45
C HIS A 15 16.10 16.14 3.38
N PRO A 16 17.39 16.54 3.40
CA PRO A 16 17.82 17.93 3.22
C PRO A 16 18.08 18.31 1.74
N PRO A 17 17.74 19.53 1.29
CA PRO A 17 17.05 20.57 2.07
C PRO A 17 15.60 20.16 2.32
N THR A 18 15.06 20.59 3.47
CA THR A 18 13.66 20.36 3.82
C THR A 18 12.76 20.91 2.72
N GLY A 19 12.26 20.01 1.91
CA GLY A 19 11.20 20.22 0.94
C GLY A 19 10.26 19.03 1.03
N ALA A 20 9.00 19.24 0.65
CA ALA A 20 8.04 18.16 0.48
C ALA A 20 7.85 17.90 -1.01
N PRO A 21 8.90 17.49 -1.76
CA PRO A 21 8.73 17.26 -3.17
C PRO A 21 7.77 16.08 -3.37
N ASP A 22 6.94 16.22 -4.39
CA ASP A 22 6.01 15.19 -4.80
C ASP A 22 6.75 13.94 -5.27
N ASN A 23 6.10 12.78 -5.10
CA ASN A 23 6.59 11.48 -5.57
C ASN A 23 8.03 11.16 -5.16
N PHE A 24 8.34 11.32 -3.87
CA PHE A 24 9.72 11.24 -3.37
C PHE A 24 9.94 10.03 -2.48
N TYR A 25 10.97 9.24 -2.83
CA TYR A 25 11.39 8.06 -2.08
C TYR A 25 12.69 8.36 -1.33
N LEU A 26 12.70 8.11 -0.02
CA LEU A 26 13.80 8.35 0.88
C LEU A 26 14.30 7.02 1.45
N TYR A 27 15.61 6.81 1.38
CA TYR A 27 16.27 5.83 2.24
C TYR A 27 16.70 6.49 3.53
N ALA A 28 16.36 5.88 4.66
CA ALA A 28 16.82 6.25 5.99
C ALA A 28 17.46 5.04 6.66
N ARG A 29 18.66 5.20 7.22
CA ARG A 29 19.36 4.13 7.94
C ARG A 29 20.01 4.61 9.22
N ARG A 30 20.12 3.69 10.19
CA ARG A 30 20.86 3.85 11.43
C ARG A 30 21.52 2.54 11.84
N GLU A 31 22.83 2.58 12.02
CA GLU A 31 23.60 1.51 12.65
C GLU A 31 23.73 1.77 14.16
N PHE A 32 23.59 0.73 14.98
CA PHE A 32 23.71 0.79 16.44
C PHE A 32 24.25 -0.54 17.00
N MET A 33 24.81 -0.48 18.21
CA MET A 33 25.45 -1.63 18.86
C MET A 33 24.57 -2.17 19.98
N LEU A 34 24.53 -3.50 20.12
CA LEU A 34 23.90 -4.19 21.24
C LEU A 34 24.89 -5.15 21.90
N ASP A 35 25.04 -5.06 23.22
CA ASP A 35 25.85 -6.03 23.97
C ASP A 35 25.18 -7.41 23.98
N ALA A 36 23.86 -7.43 24.11
CA ALA A 36 23.03 -8.62 24.06
C ALA A 36 21.65 -8.29 23.47
N VAL A 37 21.03 -9.26 22.81
CA VAL A 37 19.68 -9.11 22.27
C VAL A 37 18.66 -9.13 23.41
N PRO A 38 17.79 -8.11 23.55
CA PRO A 38 16.76 -8.13 24.58
C PRO A 38 15.67 -9.16 24.26
N ASN A 39 14.99 -9.67 25.30
CA ASN A 39 13.90 -10.64 25.13
C ASN A 39 12.70 -10.08 24.34
N ARG A 40 12.55 -8.74 24.33
CA ARG A 40 11.55 -8.01 23.55
C ARG A 40 12.20 -6.75 23.01
N ALA A 41 11.84 -6.37 21.80
CA ALA A 41 12.26 -5.14 21.19
C ALA A 41 11.14 -4.65 20.28
N ARG A 42 10.54 -3.51 20.60
CA ARG A 42 9.42 -2.96 19.84
C ARG A 42 9.86 -1.72 19.11
N VAL A 43 9.64 -1.70 17.80
CA VAL A 43 9.78 -0.51 16.97
C VAL A 43 8.42 0.16 16.87
N LEU A 44 8.35 1.42 17.26
CA LEU A 44 7.24 2.30 16.98
C LEU A 44 7.62 3.20 15.82
N VAL A 45 6.80 3.25 14.78
CA VAL A 45 7.20 3.88 13.52
C VAL A 45 6.00 4.46 12.78
N THR A 46 6.22 5.61 12.16
CA THR A 46 5.31 6.16 11.15
C THR A 46 6.08 7.03 10.16
N ALA A 47 5.44 7.37 9.04
CA ALA A 47 6.00 8.24 8.02
C ALA A 47 4.91 9.03 7.31
N GLY A 48 5.19 10.28 6.98
CA GLY A 48 4.48 11.01 5.93
C GLY A 48 5.12 10.65 4.58
N SER A 49 4.52 9.83 3.71
CA SER A 49 3.16 9.27 3.75
C SER A 49 3.12 7.76 3.99
N LEU A 50 4.16 7.03 3.59
CA LEU A 50 4.29 5.58 3.72
C LEU A 50 5.73 5.20 4.06
N TYR A 51 5.92 4.02 4.63
CA TYR A 51 7.22 3.41 4.90
C TYR A 51 7.21 1.90 4.60
N LYS A 52 8.37 1.35 4.24
CA LYS A 52 8.75 -0.07 4.38
C LYS A 52 9.92 -0.16 5.34
N LEU A 53 9.78 -0.94 6.42
CA LEU A 53 10.76 -1.06 7.50
C LEU A 53 11.56 -2.36 7.37
N TYR A 54 12.85 -2.27 7.65
CA TYR A 54 13.80 -3.38 7.63
C TYR A 54 14.71 -3.35 8.87
N VAL A 55 15.04 -4.54 9.37
CA VAL A 55 16.05 -4.73 10.42
C VAL A 55 17.06 -5.76 9.92
N ASN A 56 18.33 -5.39 9.87
CA ASN A 56 19.42 -6.23 9.37
C ASN A 56 19.12 -6.82 7.97
N GLY A 57 18.57 -5.99 7.07
CA GLY A 57 18.16 -6.39 5.71
C GLY A 57 16.91 -7.27 5.62
N ARG A 58 16.27 -7.62 6.73
CA ARG A 58 15.02 -8.40 6.75
C ARG A 58 13.82 -7.46 6.83
N TYR A 59 12.84 -7.67 5.94
CA TYR A 59 11.58 -6.94 5.93
C TYR A 59 10.80 -7.17 7.23
N VAL A 60 10.33 -6.08 7.84
CA VAL A 60 9.53 -6.09 9.08
C VAL A 60 8.07 -5.84 8.77
N GLY A 61 7.78 -4.79 8.01
CA GLY A 61 6.41 -4.33 7.78
C GLY A 61 6.36 -3.06 6.95
N ARG A 62 5.14 -2.64 6.65
CA ARG A 62 4.83 -1.41 5.90
C ARG A 62 3.64 -0.71 6.54
N GLY A 63 3.55 0.59 6.32
CA GLY A 63 2.50 1.44 6.86
C GLY A 63 2.80 2.91 6.55
N PRO A 64 2.30 3.87 7.34
CA PRO A 64 1.24 3.68 8.34
C PRO A 64 -0.13 3.44 7.67
N ASN A 65 -1.16 3.26 8.49
CA ASN A 65 -2.54 3.36 8.01
C ASN A 65 -2.81 4.75 7.43
N PRO A 66 -3.47 4.87 6.27
CA PRO A 66 -3.92 6.16 5.76
C PRO A 66 -4.83 6.85 6.76
N ALA A 67 -4.59 8.14 7.00
CA ALA A 67 -5.37 8.97 7.92
C ALA A 67 -5.22 10.46 7.58
N ASP A 68 -6.06 11.29 8.20
CA ASP A 68 -5.85 12.73 8.19
C ASP A 68 -4.52 13.03 8.91
N PRO A 69 -3.66 13.92 8.39
CA PRO A 69 -2.43 14.28 9.07
C PRO A 69 -2.64 14.75 10.52
N SER A 70 -3.77 15.42 10.83
CA SER A 70 -4.05 15.89 12.20
C SER A 70 -4.44 14.77 13.18
N TYR A 71 -4.78 13.58 12.68
CA TYR A 71 -5.08 12.38 13.45
C TYR A 71 -4.38 11.18 12.80
N TYR A 72 -3.09 11.03 13.05
CA TYR A 72 -2.21 10.15 12.27
C TYR A 72 -1.82 8.88 13.05
N TYR A 73 -1.69 7.75 12.36
CA TYR A 73 -1.36 6.47 13.01
C TYR A 73 0.14 6.22 13.04
N TYR A 74 0.60 5.53 14.08
CA TYR A 74 1.87 4.83 14.10
C TYR A 74 1.67 3.33 14.35
N ASP A 75 2.61 2.54 13.84
CA ASP A 75 2.60 1.09 13.97
C ASP A 75 3.61 0.64 15.03
N VAL A 76 3.34 -0.52 15.64
CA VAL A 76 4.24 -1.16 16.60
C VAL A 76 4.63 -2.55 16.09
N HIS A 77 5.92 -2.76 15.83
CA HIS A 77 6.47 -4.03 15.35
C HIS A 77 7.37 -4.68 16.40
N GLU A 78 7.20 -5.97 16.64
CA GLU A 78 8.15 -6.75 17.44
C GLU A 78 9.33 -7.18 16.57
N VAL A 79 10.55 -6.79 16.95
CA VAL A 79 11.77 -6.97 16.15
C VAL A 79 12.88 -7.71 16.88
N ALA A 80 12.70 -8.11 18.15
CA ALA A 80 13.74 -8.87 18.88
C ALA A 80 14.28 -10.09 18.09
N PRO A 81 13.44 -10.89 17.39
CA PRO A 81 13.92 -12.04 16.61
C PRO A 81 14.84 -11.68 15.43
N LEU A 82 14.92 -10.39 15.05
CA LEU A 82 15.72 -9.90 13.94
C LEU A 82 17.03 -9.25 14.38
N LEU A 83 17.20 -9.01 15.69
CA LEU A 83 18.38 -8.40 16.26
C LEU A 83 19.47 -9.44 16.55
N VAL A 84 20.72 -8.99 16.57
CA VAL A 84 21.90 -9.81 16.88
C VAL A 84 22.80 -9.09 17.90
N PRO A 85 23.64 -9.79 18.68
CA PRO A 85 24.71 -9.14 19.43
C PRO A 85 25.70 -8.44 18.48
N GLY A 86 26.20 -7.27 18.86
CA GLY A 86 27.06 -6.43 18.03
C GLY A 86 26.29 -5.44 17.17
N ALA A 87 26.75 -5.23 15.94
CA ALA A 87 26.22 -4.23 15.03
C ALA A 87 24.86 -4.64 14.44
N ASN A 88 23.89 -3.75 14.54
CA ASN A 88 22.56 -3.88 13.95
C ASN A 88 22.23 -2.65 13.11
N VAL A 89 21.43 -2.82 12.07
CA VAL A 89 20.94 -1.74 11.23
C VAL A 89 19.42 -1.74 11.23
N ILE A 90 18.82 -0.59 11.56
CA ILE A 90 17.43 -0.28 11.20
C ILE A 90 17.46 0.56 9.94
N ALA A 91 16.65 0.17 8.96
CA ALA A 91 16.54 0.83 7.67
C ALA A 91 15.07 1.01 7.30
N ALA A 92 14.74 2.13 6.65
CA ALA A 92 13.41 2.40 6.15
C ALA A 92 13.48 2.98 4.73
N VAL A 93 12.55 2.56 3.89
CA VAL A 93 12.22 3.26 2.64
C VAL A 93 10.94 4.03 2.88
N CYS A 94 11.01 5.35 2.93
CA CYS A 94 9.86 6.22 3.13
C CYS A 94 9.42 6.81 1.79
N TYR A 95 8.12 6.85 1.54
CA TYR A 95 7.55 7.42 0.33
C TYR A 95 6.63 8.57 0.71
N ASN A 96 6.87 9.73 0.08
CA ASN A 96 6.03 10.91 0.19
C ASN A 96 5.30 11.12 -1.13
N TYR A 97 3.96 11.08 -1.09
CA TYR A 97 3.15 11.43 -2.26
C TYR A 97 3.35 12.90 -2.64
N GLY A 98 3.45 13.78 -1.64
CA GLY A 98 3.56 15.22 -1.80
C GLY A 98 2.28 15.98 -1.45
N PRO A 99 2.38 17.25 -1.00
CA PRO A 99 1.25 18.05 -0.54
C PRO A 99 0.34 18.52 -1.68
N GLU A 100 0.84 18.57 -2.91
CA GLU A 100 0.05 18.93 -4.11
C GLU A 100 -0.44 17.70 -4.88
N SER A 101 -0.17 16.49 -4.38
CA SER A 101 -0.62 15.27 -5.01
C SER A 101 -2.15 15.22 -5.05
N LYS A 102 -2.70 15.16 -6.26
CA LYS A 102 -4.14 14.95 -6.49
C LYS A 102 -4.54 13.47 -6.48
N GLY A 103 -3.59 12.56 -6.26
CA GLY A 103 -3.84 11.11 -6.22
C GLY A 103 -4.61 10.70 -4.96
N VAL A 104 -5.45 9.65 -5.06
CA VAL A 104 -6.37 9.18 -4.00
C VAL A 104 -7.27 10.32 -3.52
N ILE A 105 -8.19 10.73 -4.39
CA ILE A 105 -9.23 11.74 -4.15
C ILE A 105 -8.71 13.01 -3.45
N GLY A 106 -7.56 13.53 -3.88
CA GLY A 106 -6.99 14.75 -3.30
C GLY A 106 -6.74 14.67 -1.79
N GLN A 107 -6.47 13.47 -1.27
CA GLN A 107 -6.07 13.28 0.13
C GLN A 107 -4.82 14.12 0.41
N ASN A 108 -4.88 14.97 1.43
CA ASN A 108 -3.67 15.64 1.92
C ASN A 108 -2.85 14.64 2.74
N TRP A 109 -1.70 14.25 2.19
CA TRP A 109 -0.77 13.33 2.84
C TRP A 109 0.24 14.02 3.78
N GLY A 110 0.16 15.34 3.89
CA GLY A 110 1.10 16.16 4.64
C GLY A 110 2.45 16.31 3.93
N ARG A 111 3.49 16.57 4.71
CA ARG A 111 4.87 16.72 4.21
C ARG A 111 5.65 15.44 4.42
N GLY A 112 6.65 15.20 3.57
CA GLY A 112 7.61 14.13 3.79
C GLY A 112 8.21 14.18 5.21
N ALA A 113 8.03 13.11 5.98
CA ALA A 113 8.50 13.02 7.35
C ALA A 113 8.65 11.55 7.78
N PHE A 114 9.60 11.25 8.66
CA PHE A 114 9.80 9.93 9.23
C PHE A 114 10.11 10.03 10.73
N ILE A 115 9.50 9.17 11.54
CA ILE A 115 9.79 9.09 12.98
C ILE A 115 9.79 7.62 13.43
N LEU A 116 10.77 7.27 14.28
CA LEU A 116 10.91 5.92 14.80
C LEU A 116 11.53 5.91 16.19
N GLU A 117 11.02 5.02 17.05
CA GLU A 117 11.64 4.64 18.33
C GLU A 117 11.77 3.13 18.48
N LEU A 118 12.95 2.64 18.87
CA LEU A 118 13.17 1.26 19.28
C LEU A 118 13.18 1.18 20.81
N HIS A 119 12.34 0.36 21.41
CA HIS A 119 12.27 0.14 22.86
C HIS A 119 12.59 -1.31 23.23
N ASP A 120 13.45 -1.52 24.23
CA ASP A 120 13.80 -2.86 24.76
C ASP A 120 12.90 -3.34 25.91
N GLY A 121 12.00 -2.47 26.37
CA GLY A 121 11.08 -2.74 27.48
C GLY A 121 11.74 -2.82 28.86
N ARG A 122 13.05 -2.55 29.01
CA ARG A 122 13.77 -2.68 30.28
C ARG A 122 13.94 -1.35 31.01
N THR A 123 14.35 -0.31 30.29
CA THR A 123 14.80 0.95 30.91
C THR A 123 13.76 2.06 30.86
N GLY A 124 12.68 1.88 30.09
CA GLY A 124 11.70 2.93 29.78
C GLY A 124 12.22 4.02 28.84
N LYS A 125 13.49 3.94 28.41
CA LYS A 125 14.09 4.82 27.39
C LYS A 125 14.27 4.06 26.07
N PRO A 126 14.09 4.71 24.92
CA PRO A 126 14.37 4.09 23.63
C PRO A 126 15.87 3.83 23.44
N LEU A 127 16.19 2.68 22.84
CA LEU A 127 17.54 2.31 22.39
C LEU A 127 17.96 3.10 21.15
N VAL A 128 17.02 3.35 20.25
CA VAL A 128 17.22 4.11 19.01
C VAL A 128 16.06 5.08 18.85
N VAL A 129 16.38 6.32 18.48
CA VAL A 129 15.42 7.37 18.15
C VAL A 129 15.79 7.96 16.80
N THR A 130 14.82 8.46 16.05
CA THR A 130 15.09 9.32 14.90
C THR A 130 15.56 10.70 15.34
N ASP A 131 16.75 11.07 14.87
CA ASP A 131 17.46 12.32 15.15
C ASP A 131 18.54 12.57 14.08
N ARG A 132 19.48 13.49 14.32
CA ARG A 132 20.58 13.80 13.38
C ARG A 132 21.59 12.66 13.18
N SER A 133 21.58 11.64 14.05
CA SER A 133 22.52 10.52 13.96
C SER A 133 22.16 9.51 12.86
N TRP A 134 20.98 9.67 12.24
CA TRP A 134 20.57 8.90 11.07
C TRP A 134 21.28 9.38 9.80
N LYS A 135 21.34 8.50 8.80
CA LYS A 135 21.79 8.83 7.45
C LYS A 135 20.65 8.68 6.48
N VAL A 136 20.51 9.66 5.59
CA VAL A 136 19.46 9.70 4.59
C VAL A 136 19.98 10.02 3.19
N VAL A 137 19.30 9.48 2.18
CA VAL A 137 19.54 9.78 0.77
C VAL A 137 18.25 9.55 -0.03
N GLN A 138 18.03 10.34 -1.09
CA GLN A 138 16.99 10.04 -2.06
C GLN A 138 17.26 8.65 -2.68
N ALA A 139 16.23 7.81 -2.74
CA ALA A 139 16.32 6.51 -3.40
C ALA A 139 16.46 6.72 -4.92
N PRO A 140 17.59 6.34 -5.54
CA PRO A 140 17.89 6.69 -6.93
C PRO A 140 17.11 5.89 -7.97
N GLU A 141 16.52 4.76 -7.58
CA GLU A 141 15.88 3.82 -8.49
C GLU A 141 14.43 4.17 -8.85
N TRP A 142 13.70 4.93 -8.02
CA TRP A 142 12.38 5.42 -8.39
C TRP A 142 12.47 6.72 -9.19
N ASP A 143 11.81 6.75 -10.35
CA ASP A 143 11.69 7.94 -11.18
C ASP A 143 10.63 8.89 -10.60
N GLN A 144 11.10 9.96 -9.97
CA GLN A 144 10.25 11.00 -9.40
C GLN A 144 9.40 11.73 -10.45
N SER A 145 9.82 11.76 -11.72
CA SER A 145 9.10 12.41 -12.82
C SER A 145 7.97 11.55 -13.41
N SER A 146 7.75 10.34 -12.86
CA SER A 146 6.70 9.46 -13.34
C SER A 146 5.32 10.15 -13.26
N PRO A 147 4.46 9.96 -14.27
CA PRO A 147 3.18 10.64 -14.33
C PRO A 147 2.22 10.07 -13.29
N ILE A 148 1.20 10.86 -12.92
CA ILE A 148 0.03 10.35 -12.17
C ILE A 148 -0.67 9.26 -13.00
N ASN A 149 -1.24 8.27 -12.31
CA ASN A 149 -1.99 7.20 -12.95
C ASN A 149 -3.25 7.75 -13.68
N CYS A 150 -3.75 7.02 -14.67
CA CYS A 150 -4.68 7.53 -15.68
C CYS A 150 -6.08 7.94 -15.16
N THR A 151 -6.37 7.72 -13.89
CA THR A 151 -7.59 8.22 -13.24
C THR A 151 -7.22 9.35 -12.29
N LEU A 152 -8.01 10.42 -12.27
CA LEU A 152 -7.89 11.57 -11.35
C LEU A 152 -7.86 11.18 -9.85
N TYR A 153 -8.11 9.90 -9.53
CA TYR A 153 -8.24 9.34 -8.19
C TYR A 153 -7.11 8.38 -7.80
N ALA A 154 -6.06 8.22 -8.62
CA ALA A 154 -5.00 7.20 -8.39
C ALA A 154 -3.61 7.82 -8.16
N ASP A 155 -2.71 7.01 -7.58
CA ASP A 155 -1.31 7.36 -7.24
C ASP A 155 -0.45 7.68 -8.47
N TYR A 156 0.84 8.00 -8.25
CA TYR A 156 1.84 8.01 -9.32
C TYR A 156 2.03 6.64 -9.95
N LYS A 157 2.32 6.60 -11.25
CA LYS A 157 2.86 5.41 -11.91
C LYS A 157 4.22 5.10 -11.33
N GLU A 158 4.53 3.83 -11.12
CA GLU A 158 5.78 3.45 -10.47
C GLU A 158 6.80 2.98 -11.50
N TYR A 159 7.78 3.83 -11.78
CA TYR A 159 8.88 3.52 -12.69
C TYR A 159 10.15 3.31 -11.88
N PHE A 160 10.69 2.10 -11.96
CA PHE A 160 11.77 1.62 -11.12
C PHE A 160 12.94 1.13 -11.96
N ASP A 161 14.14 1.66 -11.72
CA ASP A 161 15.38 1.26 -12.39
C ASP A 161 16.29 0.46 -11.46
N SER A 162 16.18 -0.86 -11.56
CA SER A 162 16.93 -1.81 -10.70
C SER A 162 18.45 -1.65 -10.83
N ARG A 163 18.96 -1.02 -11.90
CA ARG A 163 20.40 -0.77 -12.09
C ARG A 163 20.95 0.29 -11.14
N LYS A 164 20.07 1.12 -10.55
CA LYS A 164 20.44 2.21 -9.64
C LYS A 164 20.36 1.81 -8.16
N GLU A 165 19.83 0.64 -7.84
CA GLU A 165 19.69 0.17 -6.45
C GLU A 165 21.02 0.15 -5.69
N LEU A 166 21.02 0.69 -4.47
CA LEU A 166 22.20 0.75 -3.61
C LEU A 166 22.44 -0.59 -2.90
N CYS A 167 23.07 -1.55 -3.57
CA CYS A 167 23.26 -2.90 -3.02
C CYS A 167 23.93 -2.89 -1.63
N GLY A 168 23.31 -3.58 -0.65
CA GLY A 168 23.88 -3.78 0.69
C GLY A 168 23.62 -2.66 1.72
N TRP A 169 22.92 -1.58 1.36
CA TRP A 169 22.71 -0.42 2.24
C TRP A 169 22.01 -0.73 3.57
N MET A 170 21.23 -1.81 3.64
CA MET A 170 20.54 -2.28 4.84
C MET A 170 21.40 -3.18 5.75
N SER A 171 22.67 -3.43 5.40
CA SER A 171 23.60 -4.28 6.17
C SER A 171 24.56 -3.44 7.01
N ALA A 172 25.03 -4.01 8.12
CA ALA A 172 26.07 -3.40 8.95
C ALA A 172 27.38 -3.23 8.17
N GLY A 173 28.12 -2.15 8.44
CA GLY A 173 29.41 -1.85 7.80
C GLY A 173 29.32 -1.33 6.36
N PHE A 174 28.12 -1.03 5.85
CA PHE A 174 27.96 -0.31 4.58
C PHE A 174 28.51 1.12 4.70
N ASP A 175 29.29 1.55 3.69
CA ASP A 175 29.87 2.90 3.63
C ASP A 175 28.84 3.95 3.20
N ASP A 176 28.24 4.62 4.20
CA ASP A 176 27.26 5.69 4.00
C ASP A 176 27.87 7.09 4.19
N ARG A 177 29.20 7.25 4.10
CA ARG A 177 29.84 8.57 4.27
C ARG A 177 29.37 9.62 3.27
N ALA A 178 28.90 9.19 2.10
CA ALA A 178 28.31 10.07 1.09
C ALA A 178 26.85 10.46 1.40
N TRP A 179 26.20 9.81 2.37
CA TRP A 179 24.82 10.11 2.76
C TRP A 179 24.79 11.31 3.71
N ARG A 180 23.67 12.02 3.67
CA ARG A 180 23.50 13.25 4.45
C ARG A 180 22.93 12.94 5.82
N GLU A 181 23.21 13.81 6.78
CA GLU A 181 22.39 13.89 8.00
C GLU A 181 21.03 14.46 7.63
N PRO A 182 19.93 13.99 8.22
CA PRO A 182 18.61 14.51 7.92
C PRO A 182 18.38 15.90 8.52
N ASP A 183 17.45 16.63 7.93
CA ASP A 183 16.86 17.78 8.61
C ASP A 183 15.92 17.28 9.73
N VAL A 184 16.02 17.90 10.90
CA VAL A 184 15.16 17.61 12.05
C VAL A 184 13.98 18.57 12.04
N LEU A 185 12.78 18.04 11.83
CA LEU A 185 11.54 18.81 11.72
C LEU A 185 10.94 19.18 13.08
N GLY A 186 11.27 18.44 14.14
CA GLY A 186 10.81 18.66 15.52
C GLY A 186 10.25 17.40 16.18
N ALA A 187 10.07 17.43 17.50
CA ALA A 187 9.41 16.37 18.26
C ALA A 187 7.87 16.50 18.14
N PRO A 188 7.10 15.39 18.10
CA PRO A 188 5.65 15.45 18.14
C PRO A 188 5.12 16.23 19.37
N PRO A 189 4.03 17.01 19.23
CA PRO A 189 3.27 17.26 18.00
C PRO A 189 3.95 18.31 17.10
N ILE A 190 3.84 18.14 15.78
CA ILE A 190 4.25 19.14 14.77
C ILE A 190 3.19 19.24 13.68
N GLU A 191 3.03 20.39 13.05
CA GLU A 191 2.17 20.46 11.86
C GLU A 191 2.77 19.65 10.69
N PRO A 192 1.94 18.93 9.90
CA PRO A 192 0.50 18.70 10.08
C PRO A 192 0.16 17.50 11.01
N TYR A 193 1.17 16.78 11.49
CA TYR A 193 1.09 15.61 12.38
C TYR A 193 0.87 15.96 13.86
N THR A 194 -0.30 16.51 14.17
CA THR A 194 -0.60 17.08 15.49
C THR A 194 -1.04 16.06 16.53
N ARG A 195 -1.56 14.91 16.12
CA ARG A 195 -1.90 13.80 17.03
C ARG A 195 -1.44 12.47 16.45
N LEU A 196 -0.66 11.72 17.24
CA LEU A 196 -0.18 10.39 16.90
C LEU A 196 -0.89 9.34 17.75
N VAL A 197 -1.56 8.39 17.09
CA VAL A 197 -2.32 7.31 17.73
C VAL A 197 -1.81 5.95 17.30
N GLU A 198 -1.82 4.98 18.21
CA GLU A 198 -1.42 3.62 17.89
C GLU A 198 -2.41 3.00 16.90
N ARG A 199 -1.91 2.22 15.95
CA ARG A 199 -2.74 1.40 15.06
C ARG A 199 -3.75 0.56 15.86
N GLU A 200 -5.03 0.74 15.57
CA GLU A 200 -6.14 0.09 16.28
C GLU A 200 -6.58 -1.26 15.71
N ILE A 201 -6.11 -1.57 14.50
CA ILE A 201 -6.47 -2.78 13.75
C ILE A 201 -5.26 -3.71 13.62
N PRO A 202 -5.43 -5.03 13.47
CA PRO A 202 -4.32 -5.90 13.10
C PRO A 202 -3.64 -5.43 11.80
N PHE A 203 -2.38 -5.80 11.61
CA PHE A 203 -1.73 -5.65 10.31
C PHE A 203 -2.52 -6.39 9.24
N LEU A 204 -2.54 -5.83 8.04
CA LEU A 204 -3.09 -6.53 6.89
C LEU A 204 -2.21 -7.74 6.59
N ASP A 205 -2.84 -8.79 6.05
CA ASP A 205 -2.16 -10.01 5.66
C ASP A 205 -2.98 -10.73 4.58
N GLY A 206 -2.46 -11.84 4.09
CA GLY A 206 -3.17 -12.72 3.19
C GLY A 206 -2.25 -13.70 2.50
N ASP A 207 -2.83 -14.75 1.93
CA ASP A 207 -2.04 -15.79 1.27
C ASP A 207 -1.37 -15.27 0.00
N ARG A 208 -0.28 -15.92 -0.38
CA ARG A 208 0.30 -15.73 -1.71
C ARG A 208 -0.56 -16.47 -2.73
N VAL A 209 -1.04 -15.76 -3.74
CA VAL A 209 -1.85 -16.31 -4.84
C VAL A 209 -1.10 -16.22 -6.17
N TYR A 210 -1.48 -17.08 -7.10
CA TYR A 210 -0.81 -17.26 -8.39
C TYR A 210 -1.83 -17.12 -9.53
N PRO A 211 -1.40 -16.71 -10.72
CA PRO A 211 -2.30 -16.74 -11.88
C PRO A 211 -2.76 -18.17 -12.14
N VAL A 212 -4.02 -18.34 -12.53
CA VAL A 212 -4.64 -19.63 -12.87
C VAL A 212 -4.60 -19.91 -14.37
N ASN A 213 -4.53 -18.85 -15.19
CA ASN A 213 -4.29 -18.96 -16.64
C ASN A 213 -3.21 -17.96 -17.09
N ALA A 214 -2.52 -18.29 -18.17
CA ALA A 214 -1.63 -17.37 -18.88
C ALA A 214 -1.97 -17.39 -20.37
N PHE A 215 -1.88 -16.25 -21.03
CA PHE A 215 -2.12 -16.08 -22.45
C PHE A 215 -0.93 -15.36 -23.05
N ARG A 216 -0.35 -15.93 -24.10
CA ARG A 216 0.71 -15.27 -24.85
C ARG A 216 0.10 -14.45 -25.96
N GLU A 217 0.58 -13.23 -26.09
CA GLU A 217 0.32 -12.38 -27.23
C GLU A 217 1.49 -12.55 -28.21
N SER A 218 1.22 -13.23 -29.31
CA SER A 218 2.14 -13.33 -30.45
C SER A 218 1.64 -12.38 -31.53
N ALA A 219 2.52 -11.55 -32.10
CA ALA A 219 2.20 -10.87 -33.35
C ALA A 219 2.37 -11.85 -34.52
N SER A 220 1.39 -11.86 -35.41
CA SER A 220 1.62 -12.06 -36.84
C SER A 220 1.80 -10.67 -37.45
N VAL A 221 2.91 -10.41 -38.14
CA VAL A 221 3.18 -9.12 -38.79
C VAL A 221 2.22 -8.93 -39.97
N THR A 222 1.54 -7.78 -40.07
CA THR A 222 0.89 -7.33 -41.31
C THR A 222 1.47 -5.97 -41.72
N TYR A 223 2.15 -5.92 -42.87
CA TYR A 223 2.54 -4.67 -43.52
C TYR A 223 1.31 -4.08 -44.24
N ALA A 224 1.09 -2.77 -44.15
CA ALA A 224 0.13 -2.05 -45.00
C ALA A 224 0.84 -0.91 -45.74
N TRP A 225 0.70 -0.86 -47.07
CA TRP A 225 1.03 0.30 -47.90
C TRP A 225 -0.29 0.92 -48.40
N ARG A 226 -0.37 2.28 -48.33
CA ARG A 226 -1.29 3.28 -48.96
C ARG A 226 -2.50 2.80 -49.77
N ASP A 227 -3.68 3.44 -49.81
CA ASP A 227 -4.15 4.78 -49.40
C ASP A 227 -5.48 4.71 -48.63
N ASP A 228 -5.95 3.50 -48.30
CA ASP A 228 -7.23 3.28 -47.60
C ASP A 228 -6.95 2.47 -46.32
N TRP A 229 -7.23 3.06 -45.16
CA TRP A 229 -6.89 2.47 -43.87
C TRP A 229 -7.94 1.44 -43.43
N GLU A 230 -7.59 0.15 -43.47
CA GLU A 230 -8.08 -0.84 -42.50
C GLU A 230 -6.88 -1.62 -41.94
N VAL A 231 -6.50 -1.33 -40.69
CA VAL A 231 -5.45 -2.05 -39.97
C VAL A 231 -6.09 -3.22 -39.24
N TYR A 232 -5.94 -4.43 -39.79
CA TYR A 232 -6.27 -5.67 -39.11
C TYR A 232 -5.04 -6.17 -38.34
N HIS A 233 -5.08 -6.04 -37.01
CA HIS A 233 -4.13 -6.70 -36.11
C HIS A 233 -4.81 -7.92 -35.51
N GLU A 234 -4.50 -9.12 -36.01
CA GLU A 234 -5.01 -10.35 -35.40
C GLU A 234 -4.12 -10.71 -34.21
N GLN A 235 -4.59 -10.38 -33.00
CA GLN A 235 -3.97 -10.87 -31.76
C GLN A 235 -4.58 -12.23 -31.42
N THR A 236 -3.82 -13.31 -31.59
CA THR A 236 -4.26 -14.62 -31.11
C THR A 236 -3.78 -14.82 -29.67
N LEU A 237 -4.71 -14.90 -28.72
CA LEU A 237 -4.41 -15.33 -27.36
C LEU A 237 -4.31 -16.86 -27.31
N VAL A 238 -3.09 -17.37 -27.13
CA VAL A 238 -2.89 -18.81 -26.93
C VAL A 238 -2.93 -19.11 -25.43
N LYS A 239 -3.93 -19.87 -24.99
CA LYS A 239 -4.04 -20.33 -23.60
C LYS A 239 -2.85 -21.24 -23.27
N GLY A 240 -2.07 -20.84 -22.27
CA GLY A 240 -0.99 -21.61 -21.69
C GLY A 240 -1.24 -21.89 -20.20
N HIS A 241 -0.32 -22.64 -19.60
CA HIS A 241 -0.28 -22.81 -18.15
C HIS A 241 0.52 -21.68 -17.48
N PRO A 242 0.06 -21.17 -16.33
CA PRO A 242 0.75 -20.11 -15.57
C PRO A 242 2.06 -20.59 -14.96
N HIS A 243 2.18 -21.90 -14.72
CA HIS A 243 3.40 -22.54 -14.28
C HIS A 243 4.12 -23.12 -15.49
N ALA A 244 5.35 -22.67 -15.71
CA ALA A 244 6.29 -23.50 -16.43
C ALA A 244 6.55 -24.76 -15.57
N PRO A 245 6.58 -25.98 -16.16
CA PRO A 245 6.90 -27.21 -15.43
C PRO A 245 8.15 -27.01 -14.56
N LYS A 246 8.23 -27.67 -13.39
CA LYS A 246 9.37 -27.55 -12.46
C LYS A 246 10.71 -27.61 -13.23
N GLY A 247 11.49 -26.53 -13.21
CA GLY A 247 12.75 -26.40 -13.98
C GLY A 247 12.63 -25.78 -15.38
N LYS A 248 11.46 -25.26 -15.77
CA LYS A 248 11.26 -24.45 -16.98
C LYS A 248 10.90 -23.01 -16.60
N CYS A 249 11.24 -22.05 -17.46
CA CYS A 249 10.89 -20.64 -17.31
C CYS A 249 10.03 -20.20 -18.50
N VAL A 250 9.24 -19.14 -18.34
CA VAL A 250 8.71 -18.46 -19.53
C VAL A 250 9.85 -17.63 -20.12
N GLU A 251 10.30 -18.06 -21.30
CA GLU A 251 11.34 -17.38 -22.06
C GLU A 251 10.69 -16.41 -23.04
N VAL A 252 11.18 -15.17 -23.04
CA VAL A 252 10.71 -14.14 -23.96
C VAL A 252 11.89 -13.61 -24.75
N PHE A 253 11.77 -13.71 -26.08
CA PHE A 253 12.70 -13.11 -27.03
C PHE A 253 11.97 -12.03 -27.80
N LYS A 254 12.58 -10.84 -27.91
CA LYS A 254 12.13 -9.86 -28.89
C LYS A 254 12.65 -10.30 -30.25
N THR A 255 11.75 -10.72 -31.12
CA THR A 255 12.10 -11.23 -32.46
C THR A 255 12.30 -10.10 -33.47
N HIS A 256 11.66 -8.93 -33.27
CA HIS A 256 11.76 -7.75 -34.15
C HIS A 256 11.68 -6.43 -33.36
N ALA A 257 12.26 -5.34 -33.90
CA ALA A 257 12.29 -4.03 -33.26
C ALA A 257 10.90 -3.44 -32.98
N ASP A 258 9.95 -3.67 -33.90
CA ASP A 258 8.61 -3.08 -33.91
C ASP A 258 7.56 -3.86 -33.09
N PHE A 259 7.97 -4.96 -32.45
CA PHE A 259 7.07 -5.80 -31.66
C PHE A 259 7.54 -5.89 -30.20
N SER A 260 6.61 -5.64 -29.29
CA SER A 260 6.81 -5.88 -27.85
C SER A 260 6.00 -7.12 -27.45
N PRO A 261 6.64 -8.27 -27.21
CA PRO A 261 5.90 -9.46 -26.78
C PRO A 261 5.17 -9.20 -25.46
N GLY A 262 4.02 -9.85 -25.30
CA GLY A 262 3.15 -9.69 -24.14
C GLY A 262 2.71 -11.03 -23.55
N ILE A 263 2.58 -11.08 -22.23
CA ILE A 263 1.93 -12.19 -21.51
C ILE A 263 0.82 -11.61 -20.66
N ILE A 264 -0.41 -12.07 -20.86
CA ILE A 264 -1.55 -11.76 -20.00
C ILE A 264 -1.75 -12.91 -19.01
N LEU A 265 -1.90 -12.59 -17.74
CA LEU A 265 -2.04 -13.50 -16.63
C LEU A 265 -3.42 -13.26 -16.00
N ASP A 266 -4.22 -14.30 -15.86
CA ASP A 266 -5.55 -14.26 -15.22
C ASP A 266 -5.46 -14.94 -13.86
N PHE A 267 -5.75 -14.20 -12.80
CA PHE A 267 -5.78 -14.70 -11.42
C PHE A 267 -7.13 -15.35 -11.05
N GLY A 268 -8.08 -15.41 -11.98
CA GLY A 268 -9.38 -16.08 -11.85
C GLY A 268 -10.45 -15.23 -11.14
N ARG A 269 -10.02 -14.27 -10.34
CA ARG A 269 -10.82 -13.25 -9.63
C ARG A 269 -9.94 -12.04 -9.31
N ASP A 270 -10.54 -10.95 -8.88
CA ASP A 270 -9.78 -9.78 -8.42
C ASP A 270 -8.96 -10.12 -7.19
N VAL A 271 -7.69 -9.74 -7.18
CA VAL A 271 -6.73 -9.91 -6.09
C VAL A 271 -6.19 -8.54 -5.71
N THR A 272 -5.99 -8.29 -4.41
CA THR A 272 -5.47 -7.01 -3.89
C THR A 272 -4.26 -7.25 -2.99
N GLY A 273 -3.17 -6.54 -3.26
CA GLY A 273 -1.92 -6.72 -2.52
C GLY A 273 -0.70 -6.25 -3.29
N TYR A 274 0.42 -6.94 -3.10
CA TYR A 274 1.70 -6.62 -3.75
C TYR A 274 2.09 -7.69 -4.76
N PRO A 275 2.08 -7.38 -6.07
CA PRO A 275 2.52 -8.33 -7.07
C PRO A 275 4.03 -8.50 -7.02
N GLU A 276 4.49 -9.73 -7.20
CA GLU A 276 5.90 -10.09 -7.28
C GLU A 276 6.19 -10.80 -8.59
N ILE A 277 7.21 -10.32 -9.30
CA ILE A 277 7.75 -10.94 -10.50
C ILE A 277 9.20 -11.34 -10.22
N VAL A 278 9.45 -12.65 -10.09
CA VAL A 278 10.80 -13.20 -9.99
C VAL A 278 11.34 -13.40 -11.39
N VAL A 279 12.40 -12.67 -11.69
CA VAL A 279 12.98 -12.59 -13.02
C VAL A 279 14.48 -12.75 -12.96
N LYS A 280 15.04 -13.31 -14.02
CA LYS A 280 16.48 -13.40 -14.24
C LYS A 280 16.83 -12.98 -15.66
N THR A 281 17.88 -12.19 -15.81
CA THR A 281 18.41 -11.77 -17.12
C THR A 281 19.93 -11.70 -17.07
N SER A 282 20.61 -12.00 -18.17
CA SER A 282 22.07 -11.81 -18.28
C SER A 282 22.46 -10.34 -18.45
N GLY A 283 21.51 -9.46 -18.78
CA GLY A 283 21.78 -8.02 -18.86
C GLY A 283 20.62 -7.22 -19.45
N GLY A 284 20.08 -6.28 -18.66
CA GLY A 284 19.08 -5.33 -19.11
C GLY A 284 17.71 -5.95 -19.41
N GLY A 285 16.79 -5.09 -19.83
CA GLY A 285 15.39 -5.44 -19.96
C GLY A 285 14.49 -4.28 -19.53
N ILE A 286 13.35 -4.10 -20.18
CA ILE A 286 12.25 -3.30 -19.65
C ILE A 286 10.98 -4.14 -19.65
N ILE A 287 10.34 -4.23 -18.48
CA ILE A 287 9.02 -4.84 -18.30
C ILE A 287 8.05 -3.73 -17.90
N ASP A 288 7.10 -3.43 -18.79
CA ASP A 288 5.91 -2.65 -18.45
C ASP A 288 4.85 -3.59 -17.89
N VAL A 289 4.26 -3.24 -16.75
CA VAL A 289 3.20 -4.01 -16.11
C VAL A 289 1.88 -3.26 -16.20
N LEU A 290 0.89 -3.93 -16.78
CA LEU A 290 -0.47 -3.41 -16.91
C LEU A 290 -1.43 -4.26 -16.09
N TYR A 291 -2.45 -3.62 -15.55
CA TYR A 291 -3.42 -4.25 -14.66
C TYR A 291 -4.86 -3.91 -15.07
N GLY A 292 -5.80 -4.80 -14.76
CA GLY A 292 -7.23 -4.52 -14.90
C GLY A 292 -8.11 -5.58 -14.25
N GLU A 293 -9.30 -5.16 -13.82
CA GLU A 293 -10.39 -6.05 -13.39
C GLU A 293 -10.98 -6.80 -14.60
N ASP A 294 -10.82 -6.21 -15.79
CA ASP A 294 -11.07 -6.81 -17.10
C ASP A 294 -9.89 -6.57 -18.07
N LEU A 295 -10.05 -6.94 -19.35
CA LEU A 295 -8.98 -6.85 -20.35
C LEU A 295 -8.66 -5.42 -20.83
N ARG A 296 -9.32 -4.38 -20.30
CA ARG A 296 -8.97 -2.97 -20.49
C ARG A 296 -7.82 -2.61 -19.54
N LEU A 297 -6.64 -3.12 -19.85
CA LEU A 297 -5.47 -3.01 -18.97
C LEU A 297 -4.85 -1.61 -19.02
N VAL A 298 -4.46 -1.10 -17.86
CA VAL A 298 -3.77 0.18 -17.71
C VAL A 298 -2.32 -0.05 -17.29
N ARG A 299 -1.37 0.54 -18.01
CA ARG A 299 0.05 0.53 -17.60
C ARG A 299 0.25 1.40 -16.38
N VAL A 300 0.64 0.78 -15.26
CA VAL A 300 0.92 1.46 -13.98
C VAL A 300 2.38 1.34 -13.61
N ASP A 301 3.01 0.18 -13.81
CA ASP A 301 4.40 -0.03 -13.38
C ASP A 301 5.35 -0.23 -14.56
N ARG A 302 6.60 0.15 -14.36
CA ARG A 302 7.73 -0.10 -15.27
C ARG A 302 8.94 -0.51 -14.47
N PHE A 303 9.55 -1.63 -14.83
CA PHE A 303 10.81 -2.09 -14.26
C PHE A 303 11.90 -2.14 -15.32
N VAL A 304 12.98 -1.38 -15.11
CA VAL A 304 14.24 -1.54 -15.85
C VAL A 304 15.09 -2.56 -15.08
N LEU A 305 15.51 -3.62 -15.78
CA LEU A 305 16.17 -4.75 -15.16
C LEU A 305 17.69 -4.55 -15.08
N LYS A 306 18.29 -5.01 -13.98
CA LYS A 306 19.73 -5.25 -13.87
C LYS A 306 20.05 -6.71 -14.24
N GLY A 307 21.32 -7.00 -14.46
CA GLY A 307 21.77 -8.38 -14.65
C GLY A 307 21.66 -9.20 -13.37
N GLY A 308 21.41 -10.50 -13.51
CA GLY A 308 21.24 -11.44 -12.41
C GLY A 308 19.78 -11.75 -12.09
N ALA A 309 19.57 -12.41 -10.95
CA ALA A 309 18.24 -12.70 -10.41
C ALA A 309 17.73 -11.50 -9.59
N GLN A 310 16.45 -11.20 -9.73
CA GLN A 310 15.79 -10.06 -9.07
C GLN A 310 14.32 -10.38 -8.80
N VAL A 311 13.80 -9.79 -7.73
CA VAL A 311 12.38 -9.80 -7.41
C VAL A 311 11.87 -8.38 -7.65
N LEU A 312 10.98 -8.22 -8.60
CA LEU A 312 10.31 -6.95 -8.87
C LEU A 312 9.02 -6.90 -8.05
N GLU A 313 8.89 -5.89 -7.20
CA GLU A 313 7.69 -5.61 -6.40
C GLU A 313 7.48 -4.09 -6.41
N PRO A 314 6.27 -3.59 -6.75
CA PRO A 314 5.99 -2.17 -6.59
C PRO A 314 5.97 -1.78 -5.10
N PHE A 315 6.24 -0.52 -4.82
CA PHE A 315 6.09 0.07 -3.51
C PHE A 315 4.62 0.07 -3.07
N ASN A 316 3.73 0.47 -3.98
CA ASN A 316 2.30 0.64 -3.71
C ASN A 316 1.47 -0.63 -4.01
N ARG A 317 0.31 -0.74 -3.34
CA ARG A 317 -0.63 -1.85 -3.52
C ARG A 317 -1.23 -1.83 -4.93
N ARG A 318 -1.56 -2.99 -5.48
CA ARG A 318 -2.28 -3.15 -6.76
C ARG A 318 -3.51 -4.03 -6.54
N THR A 319 -4.57 -3.75 -7.30
CA THR A 319 -5.77 -4.58 -7.31
C THR A 319 -6.19 -4.88 -8.75
N PHE A 320 -6.32 -6.16 -9.09
CA PHE A 320 -6.64 -6.56 -10.46
C PHE A 320 -7.05 -8.02 -10.50
N ARG A 321 -7.68 -8.43 -11.61
CA ARG A 321 -7.76 -9.85 -11.99
C ARG A 321 -6.74 -10.22 -13.05
N TYR A 322 -6.53 -9.32 -14.00
CA TYR A 322 -5.64 -9.51 -15.14
C TYR A 322 -4.37 -8.67 -14.98
N MET A 323 -3.22 -9.28 -15.21
CA MET A 323 -1.92 -8.62 -15.29
C MET A 323 -1.30 -8.89 -16.66
N LYS A 324 -0.83 -7.86 -17.36
CA LYS A 324 -0.02 -8.01 -18.57
C LYS A 324 1.42 -7.60 -18.31
N LEU A 325 2.34 -8.51 -18.62
CA LEU A 325 3.75 -8.23 -18.73
C LEU A 325 4.04 -7.90 -20.20
N LEU A 326 4.46 -6.67 -20.46
CA LEU A 326 4.81 -6.20 -21.80
C LEU A 326 6.32 -5.92 -21.85
N PHE A 327 7.03 -6.65 -22.72
CA PHE A 327 8.48 -6.63 -22.80
C PHE A 327 8.93 -5.70 -23.93
N GLN A 328 9.58 -4.58 -23.58
CA GLN A 328 9.86 -3.49 -24.53
C GLN A 328 11.28 -3.58 -25.14
N GLU A 329 12.30 -3.46 -24.29
CA GLU A 329 13.71 -3.48 -24.68
C GLU A 329 14.37 -4.69 -24.04
N THR A 330 14.49 -5.79 -24.77
CA THR A 330 15.06 -7.05 -24.26
C THR A 330 16.36 -7.37 -24.99
N PRO A 331 17.47 -6.67 -24.68
CA PRO A 331 18.76 -6.91 -25.34
C PRO A 331 19.32 -8.31 -25.03
N GLN A 332 18.82 -8.94 -23.97
CA GLN A 332 19.16 -10.29 -23.55
C GLN A 332 17.89 -11.07 -23.20
N ARG A 333 18.06 -12.39 -23.08
CA ARG A 333 17.02 -13.33 -22.64
C ARG A 333 16.54 -12.96 -21.22
N ILE A 334 15.23 -12.82 -21.07
CA ILE A 334 14.55 -12.63 -19.79
C ILE A 334 13.84 -13.93 -19.43
N GLU A 335 14.14 -14.44 -18.24
CA GLU A 335 13.54 -15.64 -17.66
C GLU A 335 12.59 -15.22 -16.54
N ILE A 336 11.29 -15.47 -16.72
CA ILE A 336 10.32 -15.31 -15.64
C ILE A 336 10.20 -16.65 -14.90
N GLU A 337 10.64 -16.65 -13.64
CA GLU A 337 10.58 -17.82 -12.77
C GLU A 337 9.24 -17.93 -12.06
N ARG A 338 8.68 -16.80 -11.62
CA ARG A 338 7.41 -16.74 -10.88
C ARG A 338 6.74 -15.39 -11.06
N VAL A 339 5.43 -15.42 -11.24
CA VAL A 339 4.55 -14.27 -11.01
C VAL A 339 3.53 -14.66 -9.95
N SER A 340 3.33 -13.80 -8.96
CA SER A 340 2.35 -14.04 -7.89
C SER A 340 1.88 -12.71 -7.30
N MET A 341 0.88 -12.77 -6.43
CA MET A 341 0.44 -11.66 -5.59
C MET A 341 0.54 -12.08 -4.13
N LYS A 342 1.23 -11.31 -3.28
CA LYS A 342 1.06 -11.42 -1.83
C LYS A 342 -0.18 -10.60 -1.48
N MET A 343 -1.27 -11.28 -1.12
CA MET A 343 -2.50 -10.60 -0.70
C MET A 343 -2.22 -9.76 0.54
N ASP A 344 -2.87 -8.60 0.62
CA ASP A 344 -2.72 -7.63 1.71
C ASP A 344 -4.09 -7.01 2.00
N THR A 345 -4.92 -7.76 2.73
CA THR A 345 -6.28 -7.37 3.13
C THR A 345 -6.42 -7.43 4.65
N TYR A 346 -7.49 -6.85 5.17
CA TYR A 346 -7.81 -6.99 6.58
C TYR A 346 -8.00 -8.47 6.93
N PRO A 347 -7.32 -8.98 7.96
CA PRO A 347 -7.38 -10.40 8.27
C PRO A 347 -8.76 -10.75 8.85
N VAL A 348 -9.56 -11.47 8.08
CA VAL A 348 -10.88 -11.96 8.47
C VAL A 348 -10.93 -13.48 8.57
N GLU A 349 -11.76 -13.96 9.48
CA GLU A 349 -12.24 -15.34 9.46
C GLU A 349 -13.64 -15.36 8.83
N TYR A 350 -13.87 -16.24 7.86
CA TYR A 350 -15.16 -16.41 7.18
C TYR A 350 -16.16 -17.16 8.08
N LYS A 351 -16.59 -16.53 9.17
CA LYS A 351 -17.50 -17.12 10.17
C LYS A 351 -18.93 -17.27 9.67
N GLY A 352 -19.38 -16.31 8.86
CA GLY A 352 -20.71 -16.28 8.28
C GLY A 352 -20.88 -17.27 7.14
N CYS A 353 -21.99 -18.00 7.14
CA CYS A 353 -22.34 -18.90 6.05
C CYS A 353 -23.80 -18.76 5.65
N PHE A 354 -24.05 -18.95 4.35
CA PHE A 354 -25.38 -19.03 3.77
C PHE A 354 -25.35 -20.07 2.66
N SER A 355 -26.40 -20.89 2.58
CA SER A 355 -26.63 -21.79 1.47
C SER A 355 -28.12 -22.08 1.33
N CYS A 356 -28.58 -22.20 0.09
CA CYS A 356 -29.93 -22.58 -0.26
C CYS A 356 -29.96 -23.43 -1.53
N SER A 357 -31.16 -23.85 -1.95
CA SER A 357 -31.34 -24.68 -3.15
C SER A 357 -31.09 -23.93 -4.46
N ASP A 358 -31.06 -22.60 -4.45
CA ASP A 358 -30.76 -21.80 -5.64
C ASP A 358 -29.24 -21.56 -5.76
N PRO A 359 -28.57 -22.15 -6.76
CA PRO A 359 -27.13 -21.97 -6.94
C PRO A 359 -26.73 -20.53 -7.29
N LEU A 360 -27.63 -19.72 -7.86
CA LEU A 360 -27.35 -18.30 -8.13
C LEU A 360 -27.28 -17.52 -6.83
N LEU A 361 -28.19 -17.74 -5.88
CA LEU A 361 -28.18 -17.08 -4.58
C LEU A 361 -26.93 -17.45 -3.77
N ASN A 362 -26.51 -18.72 -3.83
CA ASN A 362 -25.25 -19.16 -3.22
C ASN A 362 -24.04 -18.42 -3.81
N ARG A 363 -24.02 -18.25 -5.14
CA ARG A 363 -22.96 -17.51 -5.82
C ARG A 363 -22.98 -16.01 -5.47
N ILE A 364 -24.16 -15.40 -5.34
CA ILE A 364 -24.31 -13.99 -4.92
C ILE A 364 -23.72 -13.81 -3.52
N TRP A 365 -24.00 -14.72 -2.58
CA TRP A 365 -23.39 -14.70 -1.26
C TRP A 365 -21.86 -14.80 -1.33
N ASP A 366 -21.33 -15.75 -2.10
CA ASP A 366 -19.89 -15.95 -2.25
C ASP A 366 -19.17 -14.74 -2.86
N VAL A 367 -19.76 -14.13 -3.88
CA VAL A 367 -19.22 -12.91 -4.50
C VAL A 367 -19.31 -11.74 -3.52
N GLY A 368 -20.47 -11.52 -2.90
CA GLY A 368 -20.68 -10.42 -1.96
C GLY A 368 -19.68 -10.43 -0.79
N ARG A 369 -19.51 -11.58 -0.14
CA ARG A 369 -18.51 -11.73 0.94
C ARG A 369 -17.07 -11.56 0.45
N TYR A 370 -16.75 -11.99 -0.77
CA TYR A 370 -15.41 -11.80 -1.32
C TYR A 370 -15.13 -10.33 -1.67
N THR A 371 -16.09 -9.66 -2.30
CA THR A 371 -16.01 -8.23 -2.64
C THR A 371 -15.77 -7.40 -1.38
N ILE A 372 -16.53 -7.61 -0.32
CA ILE A 372 -16.30 -6.86 0.91
C ILE A 372 -14.91 -7.16 1.50
N HIS A 373 -14.43 -8.41 1.48
CA HIS A 373 -13.11 -8.73 2.02
C HIS A 373 -11.98 -8.02 1.26
N ILE A 374 -12.02 -7.96 -0.06
CA ILE A 374 -11.00 -7.22 -0.83
C ILE A 374 -11.15 -5.69 -0.72
N SER A 375 -12.32 -5.20 -0.30
CA SER A 375 -12.57 -3.80 0.09
C SER A 375 -12.28 -3.51 1.57
N MET A 376 -11.93 -4.53 2.36
CA MET A 376 -11.48 -4.36 3.75
C MET A 376 -9.96 -4.24 3.76
N LEU A 377 -9.44 -3.01 3.75
CA LEU A 377 -8.01 -2.72 3.82
C LEU A 377 -7.67 -2.13 5.20
N ASP A 378 -6.99 -0.99 5.23
CA ASP A 378 -6.69 -0.25 6.47
C ASP A 378 -7.95 0.43 7.06
N HIS A 379 -8.99 0.55 6.25
CA HIS A 379 -10.38 0.92 6.53
C HIS A 379 -11.25 0.29 5.42
N PHE A 380 -12.57 0.42 5.49
CA PHE A 380 -13.42 0.09 4.34
C PHE A 380 -13.19 1.06 3.19
N VAL A 381 -13.12 0.53 1.96
CA VAL A 381 -12.92 1.31 0.74
C VAL A 381 -13.97 0.98 -0.33
N ASP A 382 -14.47 2.02 -1.00
CA ASP A 382 -15.43 1.92 -2.10
C ASP A 382 -15.01 0.90 -3.17
N CYS A 383 -13.74 0.95 -3.57
CA CYS A 383 -13.12 0.00 -4.47
C CYS A 383 -11.61 -0.09 -4.21
N PRO A 384 -11.04 -1.31 -4.22
CA PRO A 384 -9.61 -1.50 -3.94
C PRO A 384 -8.69 -1.14 -5.12
N TRP A 385 -9.25 -0.83 -6.29
CA TRP A 385 -8.48 -0.49 -7.50
C TRP A 385 -8.32 1.01 -7.72
N ARG A 386 -9.43 1.72 -7.94
CA ARG A 386 -9.41 3.08 -8.52
C ARG A 386 -9.26 4.19 -7.49
N GLU A 387 -9.97 4.08 -6.38
CA GLU A 387 -10.15 5.18 -5.43
C GLU A 387 -9.56 4.86 -4.05
N ARG A 388 -9.77 3.65 -3.54
CA ARG A 388 -9.17 3.13 -2.29
C ARG A 388 -9.42 4.06 -1.09
N THR A 389 -10.63 4.60 -1.01
CA THR A 389 -10.98 5.68 -0.08
C THR A 389 -12.23 5.32 0.71
N ILE A 390 -12.34 5.82 1.94
CA ILE A 390 -13.57 5.69 2.72
C ILE A 390 -14.64 6.52 2.04
N TYR A 391 -15.75 5.91 1.68
CA TYR A 391 -16.96 6.59 1.25
C TYR A 391 -18.04 6.43 2.32
N GLY A 392 -18.43 7.51 2.98
CA GLY A 392 -19.30 7.48 4.17
C GLY A 392 -20.67 6.84 3.93
N GLY A 393 -21.19 6.95 2.70
CA GLY A 393 -22.43 6.27 2.30
C GLY A 393 -22.29 4.75 2.20
N ASP A 394 -21.14 4.29 1.72
CA ASP A 394 -20.81 2.88 1.48
C ASP A 394 -20.62 2.13 2.80
N VAL A 395 -20.00 2.79 3.80
CA VAL A 395 -19.69 2.23 5.12
C VAL A 395 -20.89 1.53 5.77
N TYR A 396 -22.11 2.04 5.59
CA TYR A 396 -23.32 1.40 6.13
C TYR A 396 -23.53 -0.01 5.57
N ASN A 397 -23.51 -0.16 4.25
CA ASN A 397 -23.71 -1.45 3.60
C ASN A 397 -22.51 -2.38 3.80
N GLU A 398 -21.30 -1.82 3.68
CA GLU A 398 -20.05 -2.54 3.89
C GLU A 398 -19.99 -3.16 5.28
N ASN A 399 -20.33 -2.37 6.30
CA ASN A 399 -20.39 -2.81 7.69
C ASN A 399 -21.40 -3.95 7.89
N LEU A 400 -22.62 -3.80 7.38
CA LEU A 400 -23.65 -4.83 7.51
C LEU A 400 -23.19 -6.16 6.89
N ILE A 401 -22.64 -6.13 5.69
CA ILE A 401 -22.16 -7.35 5.03
C ILE A 401 -20.98 -7.95 5.84
N ALA A 402 -20.04 -7.13 6.29
CA ALA A 402 -18.88 -7.58 7.06
C ALA A 402 -19.27 -8.20 8.42
N HIS A 403 -20.29 -7.66 9.09
CA HIS A 403 -20.84 -8.24 10.33
C HIS A 403 -21.37 -9.66 10.10
N TYR A 404 -22.20 -9.85 9.06
CA TYR A 404 -22.77 -11.16 8.76
C TYR A 404 -21.72 -12.14 8.20
N ALA A 405 -20.71 -11.67 7.45
CA ALA A 405 -19.70 -12.53 6.83
C ALA A 405 -18.54 -12.91 7.76
N PHE A 406 -18.08 -11.99 8.61
CA PHE A 406 -16.83 -12.13 9.38
C PHE A 406 -16.96 -11.84 10.87
N GLY A 407 -17.83 -10.89 11.24
CA GLY A 407 -18.13 -10.56 12.63
C GLY A 407 -16.96 -9.94 13.42
N ASP A 408 -15.98 -9.32 12.77
CA ASP A 408 -14.93 -8.53 13.43
C ASP A 408 -15.25 -7.03 13.35
N PRO A 409 -15.56 -6.37 14.49
CA PRO A 409 -16.00 -4.98 14.48
C PRO A 409 -14.85 -3.96 14.41
N ARG A 410 -13.59 -4.38 14.59
CA ARG A 410 -12.47 -3.44 14.79
C ARG A 410 -12.21 -2.54 13.57
N LEU A 411 -12.36 -3.08 12.35
CA LEU A 411 -12.21 -2.29 11.14
C LEU A 411 -13.29 -1.21 11.01
N ASN A 412 -14.56 -1.56 11.29
CA ASN A 412 -15.65 -0.60 11.26
C ASN A 412 -15.45 0.49 12.32
N ARG A 413 -15.08 0.10 13.54
CA ARG A 413 -14.76 1.03 14.64
C ARG A 413 -13.73 2.08 14.23
N LYS A 414 -12.61 1.62 13.63
CA LYS A 414 -11.57 2.51 13.11
C LYS A 414 -12.08 3.39 11.97
N THR A 415 -12.81 2.83 11.01
CA THR A 415 -13.35 3.55 9.85
C THR A 415 -14.27 4.68 10.28
N LEU A 416 -15.20 4.41 11.20
CA LEU A 416 -16.09 5.40 11.79
C LEU A 416 -15.31 6.51 12.50
N ARG A 417 -14.35 6.14 13.36
CA ARG A 417 -13.51 7.12 14.06
C ARG A 417 -12.79 8.06 13.11
N GLN A 418 -12.25 7.55 12.00
CA GLN A 418 -11.59 8.40 11.00
C GLN A 418 -12.55 9.37 10.33
N MET A 419 -13.76 8.93 9.96
CA MET A 419 -14.76 9.81 9.35
C MET A 419 -15.27 10.88 10.31
N PHE A 420 -15.52 10.53 11.57
CA PHE A 420 -15.93 11.51 12.58
C PHE A 420 -14.79 12.46 12.99
N ALA A 421 -13.53 12.03 12.91
CA ALA A 421 -12.37 12.88 13.18
C ALA A 421 -12.21 14.03 12.17
N ILE A 422 -12.71 13.85 10.94
CA ILE A 422 -12.65 14.86 9.88
C ILE A 422 -13.93 15.70 9.75
N GLN A 423 -14.82 15.65 10.75
CA GLN A 423 -15.99 16.51 10.79
C GLN A 423 -15.58 17.99 10.75
N HIS A 424 -16.31 18.77 9.95
CA HIS A 424 -16.13 20.22 9.91
C HIS A 424 -16.65 20.87 11.19
N ASP A 425 -16.10 22.04 11.53
CA ASP A 425 -16.47 22.76 12.75
C ASP A 425 -17.97 23.12 12.79
N ALA A 426 -18.59 23.30 11.62
CA ALA A 426 -20.03 23.53 11.48
C ALA A 426 -20.92 22.29 11.72
N GLY A 427 -20.32 21.11 11.93
CA GLY A 427 -21.05 19.85 12.16
C GLY A 427 -21.18 18.94 10.94
N ALA A 428 -20.91 19.44 9.73
CA ALA A 428 -20.99 18.65 8.51
C ALA A 428 -19.91 17.55 8.46
N LEU A 429 -20.32 16.34 8.06
CA LEU A 429 -19.39 15.25 7.74
C LEU A 429 -19.10 15.26 6.22
N PRO A 430 -17.82 15.14 5.81
CA PRO A 430 -17.49 14.99 4.40
C PRO A 430 -17.96 13.62 3.86
N PRO A 431 -18.25 13.51 2.56
CA PRO A 431 -18.71 12.27 1.91
C PRO A 431 -17.64 11.19 1.87
N TYR A 432 -16.37 11.58 1.84
CA TYR A 432 -15.26 10.67 1.80
C TYR A 432 -14.15 11.11 2.73
N GLY A 433 -13.29 10.17 3.12
CA GLY A 433 -12.21 10.39 4.07
C GLY A 433 -11.00 9.50 3.77
N PRO A 434 -9.89 9.65 4.50
CA PRO A 434 -9.80 10.34 5.78
C PRO A 434 -9.28 11.77 5.66
N TYR A 435 -9.57 12.52 4.60
CA TYR A 435 -9.10 13.90 4.43
C TYR A 435 -10.16 14.94 4.83
N ARG A 436 -9.80 15.84 5.75
CA ARG A 436 -10.70 16.91 6.22
C ARG A 436 -11.02 18.01 5.21
N GLY A 437 -10.14 18.29 4.25
CA GLY A 437 -10.28 19.45 3.36
C GLY A 437 -11.26 19.28 2.19
N CYS A 438 -12.14 18.28 2.24
CA CYS A 438 -13.23 18.15 1.29
C CYS A 438 -14.34 19.16 1.60
N ASP A 439 -14.64 20.06 0.65
CA ASP A 439 -15.71 21.06 0.74
C ASP A 439 -16.94 20.65 -0.11
N SER A 440 -17.32 19.37 0.00
CA SER A 440 -18.52 18.82 -0.62
C SER A 440 -19.31 18.07 0.43
N PHE A 441 -20.64 18.15 0.39
CA PHE A 441 -21.50 17.61 1.44
C PHE A 441 -22.69 16.87 0.83
N TYR A 442 -22.92 15.65 1.31
CA TYR A 442 -23.99 14.78 0.86
C TYR A 442 -24.79 14.32 2.09
N PRO A 443 -25.89 15.01 2.44
CA PRO A 443 -26.63 14.73 3.68
C PRO A 443 -27.07 13.27 3.82
N SER A 444 -27.45 12.62 2.72
CA SER A 444 -27.80 11.19 2.74
C SER A 444 -26.63 10.29 3.13
N TRP A 445 -25.40 10.64 2.75
CA TRP A 445 -24.21 9.85 3.09
C TRP A 445 -23.79 10.06 4.53
N ALA A 446 -23.88 11.29 5.02
CA ALA A 446 -23.69 11.58 6.44
C ALA A 446 -24.71 10.82 7.30
N ALA A 447 -25.97 10.75 6.85
CA ALA A 447 -27.01 9.96 7.51
C ALA A 447 -26.69 8.45 7.51
N PHE A 448 -26.26 7.88 6.39
CA PHE A 448 -25.84 6.48 6.33
C PHE A 448 -24.65 6.18 7.25
N LEU A 449 -23.66 7.06 7.32
CA LEU A 449 -22.53 6.91 8.24
C LEU A 449 -23.00 6.93 9.71
N CYS A 450 -23.98 7.77 10.04
CA CYS A 450 -24.59 7.80 11.37
C CYS A 450 -25.40 6.54 11.67
N LEU A 451 -26.10 5.96 10.69
CA LEU A 451 -26.72 4.64 10.84
C LEU A 451 -25.66 3.55 11.06
N ALA A 452 -24.55 3.59 10.33
CA ALA A 452 -23.44 2.64 10.51
C ALA A 452 -22.83 2.71 11.92
N PHE A 453 -22.78 3.91 12.51
CA PHE A 453 -22.36 4.12 13.89
C PHE A 453 -23.34 3.53 14.92
N LEU A 454 -24.64 3.70 14.71
CA LEU A 454 -25.65 3.09 15.58
C LEU A 454 -25.65 1.55 15.44
N ASP A 455 -25.58 1.03 14.22
CA ASP A 455 -25.46 -0.41 13.95
C ASP A 455 -24.20 -1.02 14.57
N HIS A 456 -23.10 -0.26 14.61
CA HIS A 456 -21.88 -0.68 15.31
C HIS A 456 -22.15 -0.91 16.79
N TYR A 457 -22.85 0.03 17.45
CA TYR A 457 -23.22 -0.12 18.85
C TYR A 457 -24.19 -1.27 19.06
N ASP A 458 -25.21 -1.41 18.21
CA ASP A 458 -26.19 -2.50 18.32
C ASP A 458 -25.54 -3.87 18.15
N PHE A 459 -24.52 -3.98 17.29
CA PHE A 459 -23.77 -5.22 17.09
C PHE A 459 -22.78 -5.53 18.23
N THR A 460 -22.10 -4.53 18.76
CA THR A 460 -20.96 -4.73 19.69
C THR A 460 -21.31 -4.52 21.16
N GLY A 461 -22.31 -3.69 21.45
CA GLY A 461 -22.55 -3.13 22.78
C GLY A 461 -21.42 -2.20 23.28
N ASP A 462 -20.52 -1.70 22.43
CA ASP A 462 -19.40 -0.83 22.82
C ASP A 462 -19.89 0.57 23.23
N ARG A 463 -20.38 0.67 24.46
CA ARG A 463 -20.89 1.91 25.05
C ARG A 463 -19.81 2.98 25.16
N ALA A 464 -18.56 2.59 25.40
CA ALA A 464 -17.46 3.54 25.53
C ALA A 464 -17.17 4.25 24.19
N PHE A 465 -17.20 3.52 23.08
CA PHE A 465 -17.06 4.10 21.75
C PHE A 465 -18.29 4.92 21.32
N LEU A 466 -19.50 4.49 21.72
CA LEU A 466 -20.70 5.30 21.53
C LEU A 466 -20.55 6.67 22.23
N ASP A 467 -20.20 6.68 23.52
CA ASP A 467 -20.05 7.92 24.29
C ASP A 467 -18.90 8.80 23.75
N GLU A 468 -17.85 8.20 23.18
CA GLU A 468 -16.73 8.91 22.55
C GLU A 468 -17.16 9.74 21.33
N LEU A 469 -17.96 9.16 20.42
CA LEU A 469 -18.35 9.81 19.17
C LEU A 469 -19.73 10.48 19.24
N TRP A 470 -20.49 10.29 20.32
CA TRP A 470 -21.82 10.88 20.52
C TRP A 470 -21.85 12.40 20.31
N PRO A 471 -20.88 13.20 20.82
CA PRO A 471 -20.88 14.64 20.59
C PRO A 471 -20.76 15.01 19.10
N GLN A 472 -19.98 14.26 18.32
CA GLN A 472 -19.81 14.47 16.88
C GLN A 472 -21.09 14.05 16.13
N PHE A 473 -21.69 12.94 16.52
CA PHE A 473 -22.98 12.48 16.01
C PHE A 473 -24.07 13.56 16.20
N VAL A 474 -24.24 14.09 17.41
CA VAL A 474 -25.24 15.14 17.68
C VAL A 474 -24.99 16.38 16.83
N ARG A 475 -23.74 16.84 16.69
CA ARG A 475 -23.42 17.98 15.82
C ARG A 475 -23.75 17.74 14.34
N MET A 476 -23.66 16.50 13.86
CA MET A 476 -24.08 16.16 12.50
C MET A 476 -25.59 16.29 12.35
N ILE A 477 -26.35 15.73 13.30
CA ILE A 477 -27.81 15.81 13.31
C ILE A 477 -28.32 17.25 13.46
N ASP A 478 -27.64 18.08 14.25
CA ASP A 478 -27.98 19.51 14.39
C ASP A 478 -27.62 20.35 13.15
N TRP A 479 -26.70 19.86 12.31
CA TRP A 479 -26.31 20.51 11.06
C TRP A 479 -27.31 20.25 9.92
N THR A 480 -27.87 19.04 9.85
CA THR A 480 -28.90 18.63 8.88
C THR A 480 -30.25 19.30 9.15
#